data_AF-A0A2V6WFC2-F1
#
_entry.id   AF-A0A2V6WFC2-F1
#
_cell.length_a   1.000
_cell.length_b   1.000
_cell.length_c   1.000
_cell.angle_alpha   90.00
_cell.angle_beta   90.00
_cell.angle_gamma   90.00
#
_symmetry.space_group_name_H-M   'P 1'
#
loop_
_entity.id
_entity.type
_entity.pdbx_description
1 polymer ?
#
loop_
_entity_poly.entity_id
_entity_poly.type
_entity_poly.pdbx_seq_one_letter_code
_entity_poly.pdbx_strand_id
1 'polypeptide(L)'
;LYTYYLGIANYEQFQIGVSIDYLAMIIIGGLGSVLGSIFGAFFVTLLPIVIRYVMEAFSGVLFSDATVRNLIPALRLTLFGALIIVFLMLEPEGLNRLWRNIRSYFRVWPFAY
;
A
#
# COMPACT_ATOMS: atom_id res chain seq x y z
N LEU A 1 -7.63 -4.94 20.30
CA LEU A 1 -6.89 -3.76 20.80
C LEU A 1 -7.78 -2.51 20.89
N TYR A 2 -8.48 -2.12 19.81
CA TYR A 2 -9.37 -0.93 19.80
C TYR A 2 -10.63 -1.04 20.69
N THR A 3 -11.29 -2.20 20.70
CA THR A 3 -12.49 -2.45 21.54
C THR A 3 -12.21 -2.44 23.04
N TYR A 4 -10.98 -2.79 23.44
CA TYR A 4 -10.54 -2.74 24.84
C TYR A 4 -10.34 -1.30 25.33
N TYR A 5 -9.92 -0.39 24.43
CA TYR A 5 -9.66 1.00 24.78
C TYR A 5 -10.92 1.88 24.78
N LEU A 6 -11.91 1.57 23.94
CA LEU A 6 -13.11 2.39 23.77
C LEU A 6 -14.36 1.85 24.50
N GLY A 7 -14.33 0.61 25.00
CA GLY A 7 -15.45 -0.01 25.72
C GLY A 7 -16.70 -0.27 24.87
N ILE A 8 -16.70 0.14 23.61
CA ILE A 8 -17.80 0.05 22.66
C ILE A 8 -17.25 -0.58 21.37
N ALA A 9 -17.84 -1.69 20.94
CA ALA A 9 -17.56 -2.27 19.64
C ALA A 9 -18.44 -1.58 18.58
N ASN A 10 -17.91 -0.54 17.94
CA ASN A 10 -18.62 0.10 16.83
C ASN A 10 -18.49 -0.77 15.56
N TYR A 11 -19.59 -1.39 15.13
CA TYR A 11 -19.66 -2.27 13.96
C TYR A 11 -19.39 -1.52 12.64
N GLU A 12 -19.56 -0.19 12.63
CA GLU A 12 -19.31 0.66 11.47
C GLU A 12 -17.83 0.66 11.03
N GLN A 13 -16.91 0.23 11.88
CA GLN A 13 -15.48 0.14 11.56
C GLN A 13 -15.09 -1.16 10.86
N PHE A 14 -15.98 -2.16 10.80
CA PHE A 14 -15.74 -3.47 10.20
C PHE A 14 -16.49 -3.65 8.89
N GLN A 15 -16.41 -2.63 8.02
CA GLN A 15 -17.05 -2.68 6.71
C GLN A 15 -16.23 -3.51 5.71
N ILE A 16 -16.89 -3.98 4.66
CA ILE A 16 -16.27 -4.75 3.57
C ILE A 16 -15.08 -4.00 2.95
N GLY A 17 -15.14 -2.67 2.87
CA GLY A 17 -14.05 -1.85 2.34
C GLY A 17 -12.74 -2.07 3.11
N VAL A 18 -12.81 -2.12 4.44
CA VAL A 18 -11.63 -2.35 5.30
C VAL A 18 -11.05 -3.75 5.06
N SER A 19 -11.91 -4.75 4.84
CA SER A 19 -11.46 -6.11 4.49
C SER A 19 -10.76 -6.15 3.13
N ILE A 20 -11.24 -5.40 2.14
CA ILE A 20 -10.59 -5.29 0.81
C ILE A 20 -9.23 -4.62 0.95
N ASP A 21 -9.12 -3.56 1.75
CA ASP A 21 -7.84 -2.89 2.00
C ASP A 21 -6.82 -3.86 2.62
N TYR A 22 -7.23 -4.68 3.60
CA TYR A 22 -6.35 -5.70 4.18
C TYR A 22 -5.97 -6.80 3.19
N LEU A 23 -6.90 -7.26 2.35
CA LEU A 23 -6.59 -8.23 1.30
C LEU A 23 -5.57 -7.65 0.31
N ALA A 24 -5.72 -6.39 -0.08
CA ALA A 24 -4.76 -5.71 -0.94
C ALA A 24 -3.36 -5.66 -0.32
N MET A 25 -3.24 -5.33 0.98
CA MET A 25 -1.95 -5.34 1.68
C MET A 25 -1.26 -6.71 1.61
N ILE A 26 -2.02 -7.79 1.78
CA ILE A 26 -1.48 -9.17 1.74
C ILE A 26 -1.09 -9.55 0.30
N ILE A 27 -1.94 -9.24 -0.68
CA ILE A 27 -1.70 -9.56 -2.09
C ILE A 27 -0.48 -8.79 -2.61
N ILE A 28 -0.39 -7.48 -2.34
CA ILE A 28 0.74 -6.63 -2.73
C ILE A 28 2.02 -7.07 -2.00
N GLY A 29 1.91 -7.42 -0.71
CA GLY A 29 3.02 -7.90 0.09
C GLY A 29 3.57 -9.26 -0.34
N GLY A 30 2.70 -10.13 -0.84
CA GLY A 30 3.00 -11.51 -1.26
C GLY A 30 2.22 -12.54 -0.45
N LEU A 31 1.43 -13.35 -1.14
CA LEU A 31 0.65 -14.43 -0.53
C LEU A 31 1.58 -15.47 0.11
N GLY A 32 1.53 -15.62 1.43
CA GLY A 32 2.30 -16.63 2.17
C GLY A 32 3.60 -16.12 2.81
N SER A 33 3.88 -14.81 2.82
CA SER A 33 4.99 -14.23 3.60
C SER A 33 4.52 -13.21 4.62
N VAL A 34 4.83 -13.44 5.89
CA VAL A 34 4.54 -12.48 6.98
C VAL A 34 5.30 -11.18 6.77
N LEU A 35 6.58 -11.25 6.39
CA LEU A 35 7.39 -10.06 6.10
C LEU A 35 6.86 -9.32 4.87
N GLY A 36 6.43 -10.07 3.86
CA GLY A 36 5.75 -9.53 2.67
C GLY A 36 4.54 -8.69 3.05
N SER A 37 3.63 -9.24 3.86
CA SER A 37 2.44 -8.52 4.34
C SER A 37 2.76 -7.26 5.14
N ILE A 38 3.84 -7.24 5.93
CA ILE A 38 4.28 -6.04 6.65
C ILE A 38 4.71 -4.95 5.66
N PHE A 39 5.51 -5.30 4.66
CA PHE A 39 5.91 -4.36 3.62
C PHE A 39 4.72 -3.90 2.77
N GLY A 40 3.81 -4.81 2.45
CA GLY A 40 2.56 -4.50 1.75
C GLY A 40 1.70 -3.51 2.53
N ALA A 41 1.54 -3.70 3.84
CA ALA A 41 0.85 -2.77 4.72
C ALA A 41 1.53 -1.39 4.75
N PHE A 42 2.86 -1.35 4.86
CA PHE A 42 3.61 -0.10 4.83
C PHE A 42 3.44 0.65 3.50
N PHE A 43 3.55 -0.05 2.38
CA PHE A 43 3.39 0.52 1.05
C PHE A 43 1.98 1.07 0.82
N VAL A 44 0.96 0.28 1.13
CA VAL A 44 -0.45 0.62 0.98
C VAL A 44 -0.85 1.81 1.87
N THR A 45 -0.33 1.87 3.11
CA THR A 45 -0.61 2.98 4.03
C THR A 45 0.12 4.27 3.66
N LEU A 46 1.33 4.18 3.09
CA LEU A 46 2.08 5.34 2.61
C LEU A 46 1.55 5.91 1.29
N LEU A 47 1.05 5.06 0.39
CA LEU A 47 0.54 5.47 -0.91
C LEU A 47 -0.42 6.68 -0.87
N PRO A 48 -1.48 6.71 -0.03
CA PRO A 48 -2.38 7.86 0.04
C PRO A 48 -1.68 9.13 0.54
N ILE A 49 -0.65 9.00 1.38
CA ILE A 49 0.14 10.12 1.90
C ILE A 49 1.01 10.68 0.78
N VAL A 50 1.69 9.82 0.03
CA VAL A 50 2.51 10.21 -1.12
C VAL A 50 1.67 10.89 -2.19
N ILE A 51 0.50 10.32 -2.55
CA ILE A 51 -0.42 10.94 -3.51
C ILE A 51 -0.81 12.34 -3.05
N ARG A 52 -1.15 12.51 -1.77
CA ARG A 52 -1.52 13.84 -1.25
C ARG A 52 -0.37 14.83 -1.42
N TYR A 53 0.84 14.50 -0.98
CA TYR A 53 1.99 15.39 -1.09
C TYR A 53 2.35 15.72 -2.54
N VAL A 54 2.29 14.73 -3.43
CA VAL A 54 2.50 14.92 -4.86
C VAL A 54 1.46 15.89 -5.41
N MET A 55 0.18 15.64 -5.15
CA MET A 55 -0.91 16.49 -5.65
C MET A 55 -0.85 17.92 -5.09
N GLU A 56 -0.48 18.10 -3.82
CA GLU A 56 -0.25 19.42 -3.19
C GLU A 56 0.94 20.14 -3.83
N ALA A 57 2.03 19.43 -4.15
CA ALA A 57 3.18 20.03 -4.85
C ALA A 57 2.81 20.51 -6.26
N PHE A 58 1.86 19.85 -6.92
CA PHE A 58 1.39 20.21 -8.27
C PHE A 58 0.18 21.16 -8.31
N SER A 59 -0.52 21.40 -7.18
CA SER A 59 -1.70 22.27 -7.14
C SER A 59 -1.38 23.74 -7.47
N GLY A 60 -0.12 24.17 -7.31
CA GLY A 60 0.31 25.51 -7.71
C GLY A 60 0.50 25.71 -9.23
N VAL A 61 0.59 24.64 -10.02
CA VAL A 61 1.01 24.73 -11.44
C VAL A 61 -0.10 24.33 -12.42
N LEU A 62 -0.94 23.34 -12.08
CA LEU A 62 -1.84 22.71 -13.05
C LEU A 62 -3.33 22.67 -12.65
N PHE A 63 -3.70 22.79 -11.37
CA PHE A 63 -5.07 22.56 -10.91
C PHE A 63 -5.47 23.45 -9.74
N SER A 64 -6.73 23.92 -9.68
CA SER A 64 -7.24 24.63 -8.51
C SER A 64 -7.31 23.73 -7.26
N ASP A 65 -7.09 24.28 -6.07
CA ASP A 65 -7.14 23.53 -4.79
C ASP A 65 -8.48 22.79 -4.58
N ALA A 66 -9.58 23.33 -5.09
CA ALA A 66 -10.89 22.69 -5.03
C ALA A 66 -10.95 21.43 -5.91
N THR A 67 -10.32 21.46 -7.09
CA THR A 67 -10.25 20.32 -8.00
C THR A 67 -9.39 19.20 -7.41
N VAL A 68 -8.24 19.55 -6.84
CA VAL A 68 -7.30 18.58 -6.23
C VAL A 68 -7.94 17.80 -5.08
N ARG A 69 -8.69 18.48 -4.20
CA ARG A 69 -9.38 17.82 -3.06
C ARG A 69 -10.39 16.75 -3.49
N ASN A 70 -11.10 16.98 -4.60
CA ASN A 70 -12.08 16.02 -5.12
C ASN A 70 -11.42 14.85 -5.88
N LEU A 71 -10.25 15.07 -6.46
CA LEU A 71 -9.52 14.04 -7.23
C LEU A 71 -8.78 13.04 -6.34
N ILE A 72 -8.27 13.47 -5.17
CA ILE A 72 -7.46 12.60 -4.29
C ILE A 72 -8.15 11.27 -3.92
N PRO A 73 -9.43 11.24 -3.50
CA PRO A 73 -10.11 9.99 -3.17
C PRO A 73 -10.29 9.07 -4.39
N ALA A 74 -10.66 9.64 -5.55
CA ALA A 74 -10.84 8.89 -6.78
C ALA A 74 -9.51 8.30 -7.29
N LEU A 75 -8.46 9.12 -7.33
CA LEU A 75 -7.10 8.69 -7.70
C LEU A 75 -6.58 7.61 -6.78
N ARG A 76 -6.80 7.73 -5.47
CA ARG A 76 -6.43 6.69 -4.51
C ARG A 76 -7.09 5.37 -4.88
N LEU A 77 -8.40 5.34 -5.07
CA LEU A 77 -9.14 4.12 -5.40
C LEU A 77 -8.67 3.50 -6.72
N THR A 78 -8.50 4.31 -7.76
CA THR A 78 -8.03 3.87 -9.07
C THR A 78 -6.61 3.31 -9.01
N LEU A 79 -5.69 4.00 -8.32
CA LEU A 79 -4.32 3.52 -8.13
C LEU A 79 -4.28 2.24 -7.30
N PHE A 80 -5.16 2.11 -6.32
CA PHE A 80 -5.27 0.89 -5.52
C PHE A 80 -5.65 -0.32 -6.39
N GLY A 81 -6.71 -0.20 -7.18
CA GLY A 81 -7.14 -1.25 -8.09
C GLY A 81 -6.09 -1.57 -9.14
N ALA A 82 -5.46 -0.54 -9.71
CA ALA A 82 -4.38 -0.70 -10.68
C ALA A 82 -3.17 -1.43 -10.07
N LEU A 83 -2.77 -1.09 -8.85
CA LEU A 83 -1.67 -1.75 -8.15
C LEU A 83 -1.96 -3.23 -7.90
N ILE A 84 -3.17 -3.57 -7.47
CA ILE A 84 -3.56 -4.97 -7.28
C ILE A 84 -3.40 -5.73 -8.59
N ILE A 85 -3.91 -5.18 -9.71
CA ILE A 85 -3.80 -5.82 -11.03
C ILE A 85 -2.34 -5.96 -11.45
N VAL A 86 -1.52 -4.91 -11.30
CA VAL A 86 -0.10 -4.91 -11.66
C VAL A 86 0.68 -5.94 -10.85
N PHE A 87 0.46 -6.01 -9.54
CA PHE A 87 1.13 -6.99 -8.68
C PHE A 87 0.71 -8.41 -9.01
N LEU A 88 -0.58 -8.65 -9.24
CA LEU A 88 -1.07 -9.97 -9.68
C LEU A 88 -0.50 -10.39 -11.04
N MET A 89 -0.30 -9.43 -11.96
CA MET A 89 0.20 -9.70 -13.31
C MET A 89 1.72 -9.90 -13.36
N LEU A 90 2.50 -9.05 -12.68
CA LEU A 90 3.96 -9.04 -12.81
C LEU A 90 4.65 -9.96 -11.81
N GLU A 91 4.19 -10.00 -10.56
CA GLU A 91 4.87 -10.73 -9.49
C GLU A 91 3.87 -11.31 -8.47
N PRO A 92 3.37 -12.55 -8.69
CA PRO A 92 2.45 -13.19 -7.75
C PRO A 92 3.08 -13.44 -6.36
N GLU A 93 4.41 -13.38 -6.25
CA GLU A 93 5.14 -13.47 -4.97
C GLU A 93 5.19 -12.13 -4.19
N GLY A 94 4.75 -11.03 -4.80
CA GLY A 94 4.68 -9.68 -4.19
C GLY A 94 6.02 -9.08 -3.77
N LEU A 95 5.97 -8.02 -2.95
CA LEU A 95 7.14 -7.29 -2.43
C LEU A 95 8.17 -8.18 -1.72
N ASN A 96 7.75 -9.34 -1.20
CA ASN A 96 8.61 -10.30 -0.54
C ASN A 96 9.76 -10.81 -1.44
N ARG A 97 9.51 -10.96 -2.75
CA ARG A 97 10.53 -11.42 -3.70
C ARG A 97 11.63 -10.37 -3.88
N LEU A 98 11.25 -9.10 -4.03
CA LEU A 98 12.18 -7.98 -4.09
C LEU A 98 13.09 -7.95 -2.85
N TRP A 99 12.51 -8.10 -1.66
CA TRP A 99 13.27 -8.10 -0.41
C TRP A 99 14.27 -9.27 -0.33
N ARG A 100 13.87 -10.48 -0.76
CA ARG A 100 14.77 -11.64 -0.81
C ARG A 100 15.94 -11.42 -1.76
N ASN A 101 15.71 -10.82 -2.92
CA ASN A 101 16.76 -10.51 -3.91
C ASN A 101 17.73 -9.45 -3.39
N ILE A 102 17.22 -8.39 -2.75
CA ILE A 102 18.07 -7.37 -2.12
C ILE A 102 18.92 -8.02 -1.02
N ARG A 103 18.30 -8.82 -0.14
CA ARG A 103 19.00 -9.50 0.95
C ARG A 103 20.05 -10.50 0.44
N SER A 104 19.76 -11.25 -0.62
CA SER A 104 20.73 -12.18 -1.20
C SER A 104 21.91 -11.43 -1.83
N TYR A 105 21.64 -10.35 -2.57
CA TYR A 105 22.65 -9.48 -3.16
C TYR A 105 23.59 -8.89 -2.09
N PHE A 106 23.04 -8.37 -1.00
CA PHE A 106 23.83 -7.86 0.13
C PHE A 106 24.62 -8.94 0.88
N ARG A 107 24.22 -10.23 0.79
CA ARG A 107 24.93 -11.33 1.48
C ARG A 107 26.15 -11.84 0.72
N VAL A 108 26.16 -11.76 -0.61
CA VAL A 108 27.34 -12.13 -1.44
C VAL A 108 28.32 -10.96 -1.62
N TRP A 109 27.92 -9.76 -1.23
CA TRP A 109 28.80 -8.60 -1.08
C TRP A 109 29.60 -8.76 0.23
N PRO A 110 30.96 -8.80 0.28
CA PRO A 110 31.97 -8.27 -0.66
C PRO A 110 32.97 -9.29 -1.27
N PHE A 111 32.67 -10.60 -1.29
CA PHE A 111 33.52 -11.59 -1.99
C PHE A 111 32.66 -12.39 -2.97
N ALA A 112 32.50 -11.85 -4.18
CA ALA A 112 31.94 -12.58 -5.30
C ALA A 112 32.99 -13.57 -5.83
N TYR A 113 32.72 -14.86 -5.70
CA TYR A 113 33.20 -15.87 -6.66
C TYR A 113 32.01 -16.31 -7.50
#